data_AF-A0A9W8AKR9-F1
#
_entry.id   AF-A0A9W8AKR9-F1
#
_cell.length_a   1.000
_cell.length_b   1.000
_cell.length_c   1.000
_cell.angle_alpha   90.00
_cell.angle_beta   90.00
_cell.angle_gamma   90.00
#
_symmetry.space_group_name_H-M   'P 1'
#
loop_
_entity.id
_entity.type
_entity.pdbx_description
1 polymer ?
#
loop_
_entity_poly.entity_id
_entity_poly.type
_entity_poly.pdbx_seq_one_letter_code
_entity_poly.pdbx_strand_id
1 'polypeptide(L)'
;MSNWKNVNNWHWTEKNCINWSKDYFKTNLANVSVTKNGITVQTGQVTEVNGDVDLNQRKGKVITIFDVSIKLDWSGSDAQGEEATGTIYIPEVAHDTEEDEYVFDITVASENAAKRAIKEVVRKDLVPLLRKKLCSFQGDLVEAHRKDVYIEPEKLGSPTPPRLGHTGAKMTSVSSSTATPVVKNVGNTTTISDTIEFVTSAAELYLTLTDPGRVAAWTRAPPQLEPKVGGT
;
A
#
# COMPACT_ATOMS: atom_id res chain seq x y z
N MET A 1 5.98 -5.94 -19.64
CA MET A 1 4.65 -6.57 -19.60
C MET A 1 3.73 -5.62 -18.87
N SER A 2 2.81 -4.97 -19.57
CA SER A 2 1.89 -4.00 -18.97
C SER A 2 1.02 -4.72 -17.96
N ASN A 3 1.11 -4.32 -16.69
CA ASN A 3 0.29 -4.87 -15.62
C ASN A 3 -1.15 -4.37 -15.83
N TRP A 4 -1.93 -5.12 -16.63
CA TRP A 4 -3.29 -4.78 -17.05
C TRP A 4 -4.27 -4.56 -15.89
N LYS A 5 -3.88 -4.97 -14.67
CA LYS A 5 -4.68 -4.81 -13.45
C LYS A 5 -4.73 -3.38 -12.91
N ASN A 6 -3.76 -2.51 -13.21
CA ASN A 6 -3.74 -1.14 -12.69
C ASN A 6 -3.50 -0.08 -13.78
N VAL A 7 -4.46 0.04 -14.70
CA VAL A 7 -4.46 1.06 -15.75
C VAL A 7 -4.33 2.46 -15.13
N ASN A 8 -3.37 3.25 -15.60
CA ASN A 8 -3.14 4.63 -15.16
C ASN A 8 -2.90 4.80 -13.65
N ASN A 9 -2.43 3.77 -12.94
CA ASN A 9 -2.25 3.79 -11.49
C ASN A 9 -3.56 4.19 -10.76
N TRP A 10 -4.73 3.84 -11.31
CA TRP A 10 -6.01 4.25 -10.73
C TRP A 10 -6.46 3.33 -9.59
N HIS A 11 -6.23 2.03 -9.74
CA HIS A 11 -6.65 1.00 -8.79
C HIS A 11 -5.73 0.95 -7.58
N TRP A 12 -6.23 0.45 -6.45
CA TRP A 12 -5.41 0.24 -5.26
C TRP A 12 -4.34 -0.82 -5.58
N THR A 13 -3.11 -0.57 -5.15
CA THR A 13 -2.03 -1.56 -5.14
C THR A 13 -1.28 -1.39 -3.83
N GLU A 14 -0.95 -2.50 -3.21
CA GLU A 14 -0.34 -2.55 -1.88
C GLU A 14 0.84 -3.50 -1.91
N LYS A 15 1.88 -3.14 -1.16
CA LYS A 15 3.02 -3.98 -0.91
C LYS A 15 3.35 -3.92 0.58
N ASN A 16 3.35 -5.09 1.20
CA ASN A 16 3.87 -5.25 2.53
C ASN A 16 5.40 -5.15 2.54
N CYS A 17 5.92 -4.26 3.38
CA CYS A 17 7.32 -3.87 3.47
C CYS A 17 7.93 -4.16 4.85
N ILE A 18 7.25 -4.90 5.74
CA ILE A 18 7.73 -5.12 7.12
C ILE A 18 9.10 -5.83 7.17
N ASN A 19 9.35 -6.80 6.28
CA ASN A 19 10.61 -7.54 6.27
C ASN A 19 11.78 -6.66 5.82
N TRP A 20 11.57 -5.84 4.79
CA TRP A 20 12.58 -4.86 4.37
C TRP A 20 12.84 -3.84 5.47
N SER A 21 11.78 -3.36 6.14
CA SER A 21 11.88 -2.37 7.21
C SER A 21 12.65 -2.90 8.42
N LYS A 22 12.43 -4.17 8.79
CA LYS A 22 13.22 -4.87 9.82
C LYS A 22 14.71 -4.82 9.52
N ASP A 23 15.11 -5.10 8.29
CA ASP A 23 16.52 -5.09 7.88
C ASP A 23 17.07 -3.66 7.75
N TYR A 24 16.23 -2.73 7.28
CA TYR A 24 16.53 -1.31 7.24
C TYR A 24 16.88 -0.78 8.63
N PHE A 25 16.03 -1.02 9.64
CA PHE A 25 16.28 -0.54 11.00
C PHE A 25 17.51 -1.20 11.62
N LYS A 26 17.69 -2.52 11.43
CA LYS A 26 18.89 -3.23 11.89
C LYS A 26 20.18 -2.65 11.34
N THR A 27 20.14 -2.09 10.13
CA THR A 27 21.32 -1.51 9.48
C THR A 27 21.50 -0.03 9.83
N ASN A 28 20.42 0.76 9.78
CA ASN A 28 20.48 2.22 9.92
C ASN A 28 20.53 2.72 11.36
N LEU A 29 19.99 1.94 12.31
CA LEU A 29 20.00 2.28 13.73
C LEU A 29 21.14 1.60 14.48
N ALA A 30 21.85 0.65 13.88
CA ALA A 30 23.01 0.03 14.51
C ALA A 30 24.26 0.91 14.36
N ASN A 31 25.15 0.84 15.35
CA ASN A 31 26.46 1.50 15.34
C ASN A 31 26.41 3.02 15.20
N VAL A 32 25.30 3.65 15.53
CA VAL A 32 25.21 5.11 15.67
C VAL A 32 25.93 5.47 16.96
N SER A 33 27.03 6.21 16.86
CA SER A 33 27.87 6.56 18.01
C SER A 33 28.00 8.07 18.17
N VAL A 34 28.19 8.49 19.43
CA VAL A 34 28.50 9.87 19.78
C VAL A 34 29.47 9.89 20.95
N THR A 35 30.46 10.78 20.86
CA THR A 35 31.42 11.02 21.95
C THR A 35 31.25 12.44 22.45
N LYS A 36 31.01 12.59 23.76
CA LYS A 36 30.83 13.88 24.43
C LYS A 36 31.52 13.87 25.79
N ASN A 37 32.37 14.87 26.05
CA ASN A 37 33.04 15.04 27.34
C ASN A 37 33.78 13.78 27.86
N GLY A 38 34.39 13.00 26.97
CA GLY A 38 35.09 11.76 27.32
C GLY A 38 34.17 10.54 27.52
N ILE A 39 32.85 10.69 27.35
CA ILE A 39 31.89 9.59 27.32
C ILE A 39 31.60 9.24 25.86
N THR A 40 31.73 7.96 25.50
CA THR A 40 31.32 7.44 24.19
C THR A 40 30.13 6.53 24.37
N VAL A 41 29.06 6.77 23.63
CA VAL A 41 27.87 5.91 23.60
C VAL A 41 27.59 5.47 22.17
N GLN A 42 27.04 4.28 22.01
CA GLN A 42 26.75 3.68 20.72
C GLN A 42 25.48 2.82 20.78
N THR A 43 24.71 2.84 19.71
CA THR A 43 23.62 1.88 19.51
C THR A 43 24.15 0.51 19.10
N GLY A 44 23.57 -0.53 19.70
CA GLY A 44 23.84 -1.93 19.40
C GLY A 44 22.83 -2.52 18.43
N GLN A 45 22.49 -3.78 18.67
CA GLN A 45 21.57 -4.53 17.83
C GLN A 45 20.13 -4.04 18.02
N VAL A 46 19.38 -3.96 16.91
CA VAL A 46 17.91 -3.88 16.95
C VAL A 46 17.36 -5.27 17.26
N THR A 47 16.75 -5.42 18.43
CA THR A 47 16.27 -6.69 18.97
C THR A 47 14.84 -7.00 18.55
N GLU A 48 13.99 -5.98 18.46
CA GLU A 48 12.58 -6.12 18.10
C GLU A 48 12.12 -4.99 17.17
N VAL A 49 11.31 -5.35 16.18
CA VAL A 49 10.56 -4.41 15.33
C VAL A 49 9.20 -5.05 15.10
N ASN A 50 8.15 -4.47 15.69
CA ASN A 50 6.79 -5.01 15.68
C ASN A 50 5.82 -3.96 15.16
N GLY A 51 4.85 -4.39 14.35
CA GLY A 51 3.88 -3.51 13.71
C GLY A 51 3.78 -3.80 12.21
N ASP A 52 3.28 -2.82 11.48
CA ASP A 52 3.05 -2.90 10.04
C ASP A 52 3.74 -1.78 9.27
N VAL A 53 4.13 -2.11 8.04
CA VAL A 53 4.70 -1.17 7.10
C VAL A 53 4.22 -1.55 5.72
N ASP A 54 3.36 -0.73 5.14
CA ASP A 54 2.80 -0.93 3.82
C ASP A 54 3.06 0.29 2.93
N LEU A 55 3.50 0.00 1.70
CA LEU A 55 3.57 0.98 0.64
C LEU A 55 2.39 0.77 -0.31
N ASN A 56 1.61 1.82 -0.47
CA ASN A 56 0.35 1.79 -1.19
C ASN A 56 0.38 2.73 -2.39
N GLN A 57 -0.46 2.43 -3.38
CA GLN A 57 -0.68 3.27 -4.53
C GLN A 57 -2.19 3.41 -4.78
N ARG A 58 -2.65 4.66 -4.87
CA ARG A 58 -4.03 4.97 -5.27
C ARG A 58 -4.11 6.25 -6.10
N LYS A 59 -4.88 6.21 -7.20
CA LYS A 59 -5.15 7.40 -8.05
C LYS A 59 -3.87 8.18 -8.43
N GLY A 60 -2.84 7.48 -8.87
CA GLY A 60 -1.54 8.05 -9.25
C GLY A 60 -0.66 8.54 -8.09
N LYS A 61 -1.07 8.37 -6.83
CA LYS A 61 -0.27 8.74 -5.66
C LYS A 61 0.28 7.50 -4.96
N VAL A 62 1.51 7.62 -4.46
CA VAL A 62 2.10 6.66 -3.53
C VAL A 62 1.82 7.15 -2.12
N ILE A 63 1.43 6.23 -1.24
CA ILE A 63 1.00 6.50 0.14
C ILE A 63 1.72 5.49 1.02
N THR A 64 2.39 5.96 2.06
CA THR A 64 2.95 5.09 3.10
C THR A 64 1.95 4.98 4.23
N ILE A 65 1.77 3.78 4.76
CA ILE A 65 1.03 3.54 6.00
C ILE A 65 1.93 2.63 6.82
N PHE A 66 2.36 3.11 7.97
CA PHE A 66 3.18 2.32 8.87
C PHE A 66 2.96 2.79 10.29
N ASP A 67 3.07 1.84 11.21
CA ASP A 67 3.10 2.02 12.65
C ASP A 67 3.95 0.88 13.20
N VAL A 68 5.14 1.21 13.70
CA VAL A 68 6.04 0.22 14.28
C VAL A 68 6.61 0.67 15.62
N SER A 69 6.70 -0.30 16.53
CA SER A 69 7.52 -0.20 17.74
C SER A 69 8.90 -0.80 17.48
N ILE A 70 9.94 -0.17 18.02
CA ILE A 70 11.34 -0.58 17.83
C ILE A 70 12.03 -0.70 19.19
N LYS A 71 12.78 -1.78 19.38
CA LYS A 71 13.65 -1.97 20.54
C LYS A 71 15.06 -2.26 20.08
N LEU A 72 16.02 -1.57 20.66
CA LEU A 72 17.44 -1.76 20.38
C LEU A 72 18.28 -1.66 21.64
N ASP A 73 19.45 -2.28 21.60
CA ASP A 73 20.43 -2.18 22.67
C ASP A 73 21.28 -0.92 22.51
N TRP A 74 21.86 -0.45 23.60
CA TRP A 74 22.90 0.58 23.59
C TRP A 74 23.99 0.25 24.60
N SER A 75 25.20 0.70 24.33
CA SER A 75 26.33 0.63 25.24
C SER A 75 27.08 1.95 25.29
N GLY A 76 27.85 2.16 26.35
CA GLY A 76 28.74 3.29 26.45
C GLY A 76 29.76 3.15 27.55
N SER A 77 30.82 3.94 27.44
CA SER A 77 31.92 4.00 28.39
C SER A 77 32.35 5.43 28.67
N ASP A 78 32.82 5.68 29.88
CA ASP A 78 33.45 6.95 30.26
C ASP A 78 34.99 6.87 30.15
N ALA A 79 35.66 8.01 30.38
CA ALA A 79 37.11 8.10 30.33
C ALA A 79 37.81 7.34 31.48
N GLN A 80 37.05 6.94 32.50
CA GLN A 80 37.51 6.20 33.67
C GLN A 80 37.39 4.68 33.47
N GLY A 81 36.76 4.24 32.39
CA GLY A 81 36.57 2.83 32.04
C GLY A 81 35.30 2.22 32.64
N GLU A 82 34.38 3.01 33.19
CA GLU A 82 33.08 2.52 33.62
C GLU A 82 32.19 2.28 32.39
N GLU A 83 31.56 1.11 32.33
CA GLU A 83 30.69 0.72 31.23
C GLU A 83 29.21 0.68 31.65
N ALA A 84 28.35 1.20 30.77
CA ALA A 84 26.91 1.12 30.87
C ALA A 84 26.32 0.43 29.64
N THR A 85 25.33 -0.43 29.88
CA THR A 85 24.53 -1.05 28.82
C THR A 85 23.06 -0.93 29.18
N GLY A 86 22.20 -0.92 28.16
CA GLY A 86 20.77 -0.86 28.36
C GLY A 86 20.01 -0.98 27.04
N THR A 87 18.73 -0.66 27.09
CA THR A 87 17.85 -0.70 25.91
C THR A 87 17.25 0.67 25.64
N ILE A 88 17.01 0.98 24.38
CA ILE A 88 16.17 2.07 23.92
C ILE A 88 14.92 1.44 23.31
N TYR A 89 13.75 1.79 23.85
CA TYR A 89 12.46 1.42 23.29
C TYR A 89 11.79 2.66 22.70
N ILE A 90 11.33 2.52 21.46
CA ILE A 90 10.61 3.54 20.71
C ILE A 90 9.20 2.95 20.52
N PRO A 91 8.20 3.42 21.27
CA PRO A 91 6.88 2.80 21.28
C PRO A 91 6.16 2.92 19.94
N GLU A 92 6.41 4.01 19.22
CA GLU A 92 5.70 4.33 17.99
C GLU A 92 6.63 5.06 17.00
N VAL A 93 6.65 4.56 15.77
CA VAL A 93 7.23 5.19 14.58
C VAL A 93 6.16 5.06 13.51
N ALA A 94 5.39 6.12 13.29
CA ALA A 94 4.24 6.10 12.40
C ALA A 94 4.39 7.10 11.23
N HIS A 95 3.51 6.96 10.24
CA HIS A 95 3.54 7.76 9.00
C HIS A 95 3.44 9.27 9.23
N ASP A 96 2.71 9.68 10.26
CA ASP A 96 2.42 11.06 10.63
C ASP A 96 3.25 11.55 11.82
N THR A 97 4.13 10.73 12.39
CA THR A 97 5.01 11.14 13.49
C THR A 97 6.04 12.17 13.01
N GLU A 98 6.04 13.35 13.62
CA GLU A 98 7.04 14.40 13.35
C GLU A 98 8.35 14.19 14.16
N GLU A 99 9.42 14.91 13.79
CA GLU A 99 10.77 14.70 14.37
C GLU A 99 10.79 14.84 15.89
N ASP A 100 10.05 15.79 16.44
CA ASP A 100 9.98 16.09 17.88
C ASP A 100 8.96 15.22 18.63
N GLU A 101 8.05 14.54 17.92
CA GLU A 101 7.00 13.70 18.51
C GLU A 101 7.49 12.31 18.94
N TYR A 102 8.59 11.80 18.37
CA TYR A 102 9.13 10.50 18.77
C TYR A 102 9.40 10.41 20.28
N VAL A 103 9.04 9.29 20.90
CA VAL A 103 9.30 9.01 22.31
C VAL A 103 10.42 7.97 22.42
N PHE A 104 11.32 8.15 23.39
CA PHE A 104 12.45 7.24 23.63
C PHE A 104 12.52 6.84 25.09
N ASP A 105 12.19 5.58 25.36
CA ASP A 105 12.27 4.98 26.68
C ASP A 105 13.64 4.30 26.85
N ILE A 106 14.52 4.99 27.60
CA ILE A 106 15.90 4.56 27.81
C ILE A 106 16.02 3.85 29.16
N THR A 107 16.46 2.60 29.14
CA THR A 107 16.80 1.82 30.33
C THR A 107 18.31 1.67 30.47
N VAL A 108 18.76 1.32 31.67
CA VAL A 108 20.16 0.94 31.94
C VAL A 108 20.12 -0.29 32.86
N ALA A 109 20.92 -1.32 32.56
CA ALA A 109 20.85 -2.61 33.24
C ALA A 109 21.24 -2.54 34.73
N SER A 110 22.05 -1.55 35.10
CA SER A 110 22.41 -1.26 36.49
C SER A 110 22.61 0.25 36.66
N GLU A 111 22.10 0.80 37.77
CA GLU A 111 22.22 2.24 38.05
C GLU A 111 23.28 2.54 39.11
N ASN A 112 24.21 3.42 38.76
CA ASN A 112 25.09 4.13 39.69
C ASN A 112 25.29 5.57 39.19
N ALA A 113 26.02 6.40 39.93
CA ALA A 113 26.21 7.80 39.54
C ALA A 113 26.90 7.97 38.17
N ALA A 114 27.91 7.14 37.87
CA ALA A 114 28.64 7.17 36.60
C ALA A 114 27.77 6.74 35.41
N LYS A 115 27.05 5.62 35.53
CA LYS A 115 26.13 5.11 34.50
C LYS A 115 24.96 6.06 34.23
N ARG A 116 24.50 6.82 35.23
CA ARG A 116 23.52 7.90 35.01
C ARG A 116 24.08 9.00 34.13
N ALA A 117 25.34 9.41 34.32
CA ALA A 117 25.98 10.39 33.45
C ALA A 117 26.08 9.89 32.00
N ILE A 118 26.41 8.61 31.80
CA ILE A 118 26.42 7.98 30.46
C ILE A 118 25.02 7.97 29.84
N LYS A 119 23.99 7.59 30.61
CA LYS A 119 22.57 7.63 30.17
C LYS A 119 22.11 9.04 29.77
N GLU A 120 22.59 10.08 30.43
CA GLU A 120 22.29 11.47 30.03
C GLU A 120 22.86 11.82 28.66
N VAL A 121 24.05 11.33 28.31
CA VAL A 121 24.63 11.50 26.95
C VAL A 121 23.78 10.76 25.91
N VAL A 122 23.28 9.57 26.22
CA VAL A 122 22.32 8.86 25.35
C VAL A 122 21.10 9.74 25.07
N ARG A 123 20.49 10.31 26.12
CA ARG A 123 19.28 11.14 25.98
C ARG A 123 19.53 12.44 25.22
N LYS A 124 20.65 13.13 25.49
CA LYS A 124 20.89 14.49 24.97
C LYS A 124 21.58 14.51 23.62
N ASP A 125 22.45 13.55 23.34
CA ASP A 125 23.32 13.58 22.18
C ASP A 125 23.03 12.43 21.21
N LEU A 126 22.70 11.22 21.70
CA LEU A 126 22.41 10.08 20.81
C LEU A 126 20.98 10.11 20.26
N VAL A 127 19.97 10.36 21.11
CA VAL A 127 18.56 10.40 20.69
C VAL A 127 18.29 11.38 19.53
N PRO A 128 18.82 12.61 19.51
CA PRO A 128 18.63 13.50 18.36
C PRO A 128 19.17 12.93 17.03
N LEU A 129 20.22 12.10 17.06
CA LEU A 129 20.72 11.43 15.86
C LEU A 129 19.76 10.32 15.42
N LEU A 130 19.18 9.59 16.37
CA LEU A 130 18.18 8.56 16.08
C LEU A 130 16.91 9.16 15.49
N ARG A 131 16.41 10.29 16.03
CA ARG A 131 15.26 11.03 15.46
C ARG A 131 15.46 11.32 13.98
N LYS A 132 16.60 11.92 13.62
CA LYS A 132 16.93 12.24 12.22
C LYS A 132 16.94 10.99 11.33
N LYS A 133 17.49 9.88 11.83
CA LYS A 133 17.50 8.60 11.10
C LYS A 133 16.08 8.05 10.88
N LEU A 134 15.22 8.16 11.89
CA LEU A 134 13.81 7.75 11.77
C LEU A 134 13.05 8.63 10.78
N CYS A 135 13.27 9.96 10.77
CA CYS A 135 12.64 10.84 9.78
C CYS A 135 13.04 10.52 8.33
N SER A 136 14.22 9.97 8.09
CA SER A 136 14.64 9.54 6.74
C SER A 136 13.92 8.26 6.26
N PHE A 137 13.39 7.44 7.18
CA PHE A 137 12.81 6.14 6.88
C PHE A 137 11.71 6.19 5.81
N GLN A 138 10.77 7.13 5.94
CA GLN A 138 9.66 7.24 5.00
C GLN A 138 10.14 7.53 3.56
N GLY A 139 11.12 8.42 3.42
CA GLY A 139 11.72 8.74 2.13
C GLY A 139 12.40 7.51 1.51
N ASP A 140 13.20 6.82 2.31
CA ASP A 140 13.95 5.64 1.89
C ASP A 140 13.01 4.47 1.53
N LEU A 141 11.92 4.29 2.27
CA LEU A 141 10.88 3.30 1.99
C LEU A 141 10.24 3.53 0.63
N VAL A 142 9.87 4.78 0.33
CA VAL A 142 9.31 5.16 -0.97
C VAL A 142 10.35 4.96 -2.07
N GLU A 143 11.59 5.39 -1.88
CA GLU A 143 12.64 5.23 -2.90
C GLU A 143 12.90 3.76 -3.23
N ALA A 144 13.00 2.90 -2.22
CA ALA A 144 13.28 1.48 -2.37
C ALA A 144 12.15 0.72 -3.08
N HIS A 145 10.89 1.09 -2.83
CA HIS A 145 9.74 0.26 -3.22
C HIS A 145 8.72 0.93 -4.12
N ARG A 146 8.89 2.20 -4.48
CA ARG A 146 7.95 2.91 -5.37
C ARG A 146 7.69 2.15 -6.67
N LYS A 147 8.72 1.57 -7.28
CA LYS A 147 8.60 0.84 -8.55
C LYS A 147 7.76 -0.43 -8.45
N ASP A 148 7.56 -0.95 -7.25
CA ASP A 148 6.76 -2.16 -7.01
C ASP A 148 5.25 -1.86 -7.04
N VAL A 149 4.86 -0.63 -6.70
CA VAL A 149 3.45 -0.23 -6.57
C VAL A 149 3.02 0.82 -7.60
N TYR A 150 3.98 1.51 -8.24
CA TYR A 150 3.73 2.61 -9.16
C TYR A 150 4.32 2.36 -10.55
N ILE A 151 3.48 2.48 -11.58
CA ILE A 151 3.89 2.37 -12.99
C ILE A 151 4.30 3.77 -13.49
N GLU A 152 5.53 3.91 -13.99
CA GLU A 152 6.00 5.17 -14.56
C GLU A 152 5.20 5.58 -15.81
N PRO A 153 4.95 6.90 -16.03
CA PRO A 153 4.23 7.41 -17.20
C PRO A 153 4.74 6.91 -18.56
N GLU A 154 6.04 6.70 -18.69
CA GLU A 154 6.67 6.18 -19.92
C GLU A 154 6.30 4.72 -20.22
N LYS A 155 5.92 3.97 -19.18
CA LYS A 155 5.50 2.56 -19.25
C LYS A 155 3.98 2.42 -19.26
N LEU A 156 3.25 3.50 -19.05
CA LEU A 156 1.81 3.54 -19.20
C LEU A 156 1.48 3.45 -20.68
N GLY A 157 0.72 2.42 -21.06
CA GLY A 157 0.27 2.25 -22.44
C GLY A 157 -0.47 3.50 -22.90
N SER A 158 -0.32 3.86 -24.18
CA SER A 158 -1.09 4.95 -24.79
C SER A 158 -2.58 4.75 -24.50
N PRO A 159 -3.31 5.80 -24.05
CA PRO A 159 -4.75 5.68 -23.82
C PRO A 159 -5.40 5.11 -25.07
N THR A 160 -6.23 4.08 -24.89
CA THR A 160 -6.99 3.49 -25.99
C THR A 160 -7.71 4.64 -26.72
N PRO A 161 -7.48 4.82 -28.03
CA PRO A 161 -8.08 5.94 -28.75
C PRO A 161 -9.60 5.90 -28.55
N PRO A 162 -10.27 7.07 -28.45
CA PRO A 162 -11.73 7.11 -28.41
C PRO A 162 -12.25 6.34 -29.62
N ARG A 163 -12.98 5.26 -29.38
CA ARG A 163 -13.58 4.50 -30.47
C ARG A 163 -14.58 5.43 -31.15
N LEU A 164 -14.26 5.87 -32.38
CA LEU A 164 -15.14 6.71 -33.20
C LEU A 164 -16.54 6.09 -33.18
N GLY A 165 -17.51 6.84 -32.65
CA GLY A 165 -18.92 6.46 -32.70
C GLY A 165 -19.28 6.19 -34.15
N HIS A 166 -19.81 5.01 -34.43
CA HIS A 166 -20.31 4.71 -35.77
C HIS A 166 -21.45 5.68 -36.07
N THR A 167 -21.20 6.62 -36.98
CA THR A 167 -22.22 7.44 -37.62
C THR A 167 -23.22 6.52 -38.30
N GLY A 168 -24.50 6.75 -38.04
CA GLY A 168 -25.60 5.84 -38.35
C GLY A 168 -25.59 5.29 -39.77
N ALA A 169 -25.58 3.97 -39.88
CA ALA A 169 -25.99 3.28 -41.09
C ALA A 169 -27.51 3.13 -41.08
N LYS A 170 -28.12 3.73 -42.10
CA LYS A 170 -29.55 3.76 -42.39
C LYS A 170 -30.13 2.34 -42.46
N MET A 171 -31.14 2.06 -41.64
CA MET A 171 -31.96 0.85 -41.72
C MET A 171 -32.70 0.81 -43.06
N THR A 172 -32.42 -0.21 -43.88
CA THR A 172 -33.34 -0.69 -44.91
C THR A 172 -34.11 -1.88 -44.35
N SER A 173 -35.43 -1.69 -44.21
CA SER A 173 -36.41 -2.72 -43.87
C SER A 173 -36.50 -3.77 -44.96
N VAL A 174 -36.45 -5.06 -44.59
CA VAL A 174 -36.90 -6.14 -45.46
C VAL A 174 -37.83 -7.07 -44.67
N SER A 175 -38.99 -7.28 -45.27
CA SER A 175 -40.17 -7.94 -44.72
C SER A 175 -40.04 -9.46 -44.62
N SER A 176 -40.85 -10.01 -43.72
CA SER A 176 -41.14 -11.40 -43.38
C SER A 176 -41.23 -12.42 -44.52
N SER A 177 -40.71 -13.64 -44.27
CA SER A 177 -41.31 -14.89 -44.75
C SER A 177 -40.96 -16.09 -43.85
N THR A 178 -42.02 -16.64 -43.26
CA THR A 178 -42.39 -18.01 -42.85
C THR A 178 -41.32 -19.07 -42.52
N ALA A 179 -41.56 -19.72 -41.38
CA ALA A 179 -40.80 -20.78 -40.74
C ALA A 179 -40.72 -22.12 -41.51
N THR A 180 -39.59 -22.81 -41.32
CA THR A 180 -39.49 -24.28 -41.29
C THR A 180 -38.52 -24.69 -40.16
N PRO A 181 -38.76 -25.82 -39.45
CA PRO A 181 -37.98 -26.16 -38.27
C PRO A 181 -36.68 -26.86 -38.70
N VAL A 182 -35.55 -26.18 -38.52
CA VAL A 182 -34.23 -26.82 -38.64
C VAL A 182 -33.84 -27.32 -37.26
N VAL A 183 -33.86 -28.65 -37.09
CA VAL A 183 -33.29 -29.32 -35.92
C VAL A 183 -31.78 -29.07 -35.95
N LYS A 184 -31.33 -28.06 -35.21
CA LYS A 184 -29.90 -27.83 -34.97
C LYS A 184 -29.47 -28.79 -33.87
N ASN A 185 -28.56 -29.71 -34.19
CA ASN A 185 -27.76 -30.40 -33.19
C ASN A 185 -26.97 -29.33 -32.42
N VAL A 186 -27.46 -28.97 -31.23
CA VAL A 186 -26.70 -28.17 -30.27
C VAL A 186 -25.54 -29.05 -29.84
N GLY A 187 -24.32 -28.62 -30.10
CA GLY A 187 -23.10 -29.34 -29.72
C GLY A 187 -22.98 -29.51 -28.20
N ASN A 188 -21.86 -30.07 -27.74
CA ASN A 188 -21.60 -30.25 -26.31
C ASN A 188 -21.79 -28.93 -25.55
N THR A 189 -22.68 -28.94 -24.56
CA THR A 189 -22.92 -27.81 -23.67
C THR A 189 -22.13 -27.98 -22.37
N THR A 190 -21.84 -26.88 -21.70
CA THR A 190 -21.24 -26.85 -20.36
C THR A 190 -21.94 -25.76 -19.58
N THR A 191 -22.22 -26.03 -18.31
CA THR A 191 -22.83 -25.07 -17.40
C THR A 191 -21.76 -24.12 -16.88
N ILE A 192 -22.00 -22.82 -17.02
CA ILE A 192 -21.22 -21.76 -16.37
C ILE A 192 -22.09 -21.18 -15.27
N SER A 193 -21.57 -21.22 -14.04
CA SER A 193 -22.21 -20.61 -12.87
C SER A 193 -21.32 -19.48 -12.39
N ASP A 194 -21.92 -18.30 -12.18
CA ASP A 194 -21.25 -17.13 -11.62
C ASP A 194 -22.11 -16.56 -10.49
N THR A 195 -21.46 -16.00 -9.47
CA THR A 195 -22.12 -15.38 -8.31
C THR A 195 -21.49 -14.03 -8.08
N ILE A 196 -22.29 -12.98 -8.27
CA ILE A 196 -21.86 -11.60 -8.15
C ILE A 196 -22.68 -10.92 -7.06
N GLU A 197 -21.99 -10.28 -6.13
CA GLU A 197 -22.61 -9.46 -5.09
C GLU A 197 -22.72 -8.00 -5.57
N PHE A 198 -23.92 -7.43 -5.50
CA PHE A 198 -24.18 -6.05 -5.87
C PHE A 198 -24.50 -5.22 -4.63
N VAL A 199 -23.75 -4.14 -4.41
CA VAL A 199 -24.00 -3.17 -3.33
C VAL A 199 -25.08 -2.18 -3.77
N THR A 200 -26.29 -2.68 -4.05
CA THR A 200 -27.45 -1.89 -4.45
C THR A 200 -28.75 -2.56 -4.04
N SER A 201 -29.86 -1.83 -4.07
CA SER A 201 -31.18 -2.40 -3.80
C SER A 201 -31.64 -3.31 -4.95
N ALA A 202 -32.47 -4.30 -4.64
CA ALA A 202 -33.06 -5.18 -5.66
C ALA A 202 -33.83 -4.41 -6.74
N ALA A 203 -34.50 -3.31 -6.38
CA ALA A 203 -35.23 -2.47 -7.32
C ALA A 203 -34.30 -1.74 -8.30
N GLU A 204 -33.20 -1.15 -7.82
CA GLU A 204 -32.22 -0.49 -8.68
C GLU A 204 -31.48 -1.49 -9.57
N LEU A 205 -31.20 -2.69 -9.07
CA LEU A 205 -30.63 -3.77 -9.89
C LEU A 205 -31.60 -4.17 -11.01
N TYR A 206 -32.88 -4.39 -10.69
CA TYR A 206 -33.91 -4.73 -11.67
C TYR A 206 -34.00 -3.66 -12.77
N LEU A 207 -34.10 -2.39 -12.40
CA LEU A 207 -34.13 -1.28 -13.36
C LEU A 207 -32.86 -1.22 -14.20
N THR A 208 -31.69 -1.48 -13.63
CA THR A 208 -30.43 -1.48 -14.37
C THR A 208 -30.38 -2.54 -15.46
N LEU A 209 -31.05 -3.67 -15.26
CA LEU A 209 -31.10 -4.78 -16.21
C LEU A 209 -32.28 -4.73 -17.19
N THR A 210 -33.27 -3.87 -16.92
CA THR A 210 -34.53 -3.83 -17.69
C THR A 210 -34.85 -2.47 -18.29
N ASP A 211 -34.21 -1.39 -17.84
CA ASP A 211 -34.33 -0.07 -18.46
C ASP A 211 -33.48 -0.01 -19.73
N PRO A 212 -34.05 0.29 -20.91
CA PRO A 212 -33.31 0.34 -22.16
C PRO A 212 -32.15 1.34 -22.15
N GLY A 213 -32.28 2.48 -21.46
CA GLY A 213 -31.20 3.47 -21.36
C GLY A 213 -30.01 2.93 -20.58
N ARG A 214 -30.27 2.30 -19.42
CA ARG A 214 -29.22 1.71 -18.58
C ARG A 214 -28.57 0.49 -19.24
N VAL A 215 -29.35 -0.38 -19.87
CA VAL A 215 -28.82 -1.54 -20.60
C VAL A 215 -28.00 -1.09 -21.81
N ALA A 216 -28.45 -0.08 -22.55
CA ALA A 216 -27.68 0.49 -23.65
C ALA A 216 -26.34 1.08 -23.18
N ALA A 217 -26.34 1.79 -22.04
CA ALA A 217 -25.13 2.35 -21.46
C ALA A 217 -24.12 1.26 -21.05
N TRP A 218 -24.61 0.15 -20.48
CA TRP A 218 -23.79 -0.97 -20.04
C TRP A 218 -23.26 -1.82 -21.21
N THR A 219 -24.15 -2.26 -22.09
CA THR A 219 -23.82 -3.15 -23.23
C THR A 219 -23.19 -2.41 -24.40
N ARG A 220 -23.35 -1.07 -24.45
CA ARG A 220 -22.90 -0.19 -25.54
C ARG A 220 -23.50 -0.56 -26.90
N ALA A 221 -24.63 -1.25 -26.91
CA ALA A 221 -25.41 -1.59 -28.09
C ALA A 221 -26.88 -1.22 -27.87
N PRO A 222 -27.65 -0.94 -28.94
CA PRO A 222 -29.10 -0.78 -28.82
C PRO A 222 -29.72 -2.07 -28.25
N PRO A 223 -30.36 -2.03 -27.08
CA PRO A 223 -30.92 -3.24 -26.52
C PRO A 223 -32.23 -3.60 -27.21
N GLN A 224 -32.41 -4.88 -27.48
CA GLN A 224 -33.69 -5.48 -27.84
C GLN A 224 -34.20 -6.13 -26.57
N LEU A 225 -35.01 -5.39 -25.81
CA LEU A 225 -35.51 -5.84 -24.53
C LEU A 225 -36.99 -5.40 -24.36
N GLU A 226 -37.83 -6.32 -23.92
CA GLU A 226 -39.20 -6.06 -23.50
C GLU A 226 -39.38 -6.43 -22.02
N PRO A 227 -39.48 -5.45 -21.09
CA PRO A 227 -39.49 -5.71 -19.65
C PRO A 227 -40.88 -6.16 -19.17
N LYS A 228 -41.35 -7.28 -19.70
CA LYS A 228 -42.62 -7.94 -19.38
C LYS A 228 -42.41 -9.45 -19.33
N VAL A 229 -43.32 -10.16 -18.67
CA VAL A 229 -43.29 -11.62 -18.61
C VAL A 229 -43.39 -12.19 -20.04
N GLY A 230 -42.41 -13.02 -20.41
CA GLY A 230 -42.31 -13.61 -21.76
C GLY A 230 -41.77 -12.65 -22.84
N GLY A 231 -41.30 -11.46 -22.46
CA GLY A 231 -40.56 -10.57 -23.35
C GLY A 231 -39.16 -11.09 -23.67
N THR A 232 -38.62 -10.64 -24.80
CA THR A 232 -37.23 -10.85 -25.24
C THR A 232 -36.40 -9.61 -24.97
#